data_AF-A0A7S0JEJ7-F1
#
_entry.id   AF-A0A7S0JEJ7-F1
#
_cell.length_a   1.000
_cell.length_b   1.000
_cell.length_c   1.000
_cell.angle_alpha   90.00
_cell.angle_beta   90.00
_cell.angle_gamma   90.00
#
_symmetry.space_group_name_H-M   'P 1'
#
loop_
_entity.id
_entity.type
_entity.pdbx_description
1 polymer ?
#
loop_
_entity_poly.entity_id
_entity_poly.type
_entity_poly.pdbx_seq_one_letter_code
_entity_poly.pdbx_strand_id
1 'polypeptide(L)'
;EMLSNKLFTSKQDAVAVAPIGSEETSNAVAAECGGYEHISLLPPHMMAPVSFGLLQAVMALSPECGGADLFEALIVGADTIAKFVRKLKFRKRLLLISDGHSEGIVDDDELELFVNMMMKNDI
;
A
#
# COMPACT_ATOMS: atom_id res chain seq x y z
N GLU A 1 -7.37 16.09 -0.55
CA GLU A 1 -8.75 15.98 -0.02
C GLU A 1 -9.17 14.58 0.45
N MET A 2 -8.70 13.49 -0.17
CA MET A 2 -9.23 12.15 0.15
C MET A 2 -9.08 11.73 1.63
N LEU A 3 -7.88 11.87 2.21
CA LEU A 3 -7.63 11.49 3.61
C LEU A 3 -8.26 12.47 4.61
N SER A 4 -8.17 13.78 4.32
CA SER A 4 -8.74 14.83 5.17
C SER A 4 -10.25 14.67 5.32
N ASN A 5 -10.97 14.34 4.23
CA ASN A 5 -12.41 14.14 4.29
C ASN A 5 -12.78 12.90 5.12
N LYS A 6 -12.05 11.79 4.94
CA LYS A 6 -12.27 10.55 5.71
C LYS A 6 -12.14 10.73 7.22
N LEU A 7 -11.23 11.60 7.67
CA LEU A 7 -11.05 11.90 9.09
C LEU A 7 -12.37 12.40 9.74
N PHE A 8 -13.15 13.19 9.01
CA PHE A 8 -14.39 13.78 9.52
C PHE A 8 -15.64 12.94 9.20
N THR A 9 -15.66 12.23 8.07
CA THR A 9 -16.87 11.53 7.59
C THR A 9 -16.93 10.05 7.95
N SER A 10 -15.79 9.39 8.16
CA SER A 10 -15.72 7.92 8.16
C SER A 10 -14.78 7.38 9.22
N LYS A 11 -15.21 7.41 10.48
CA LYS A 11 -14.40 6.98 11.64
C LYS A 11 -13.95 5.51 11.62
N GLN A 12 -14.62 4.65 10.85
CA GLN A 12 -14.31 3.23 10.75
C GLN A 12 -13.48 2.88 9.50
N ASP A 13 -13.23 3.84 8.60
CA ASP A 13 -12.42 3.60 7.43
C ASP A 13 -10.96 3.43 7.86
N ALA A 14 -10.40 2.26 7.59
CA ALA A 14 -8.99 1.98 7.78
C ALA A 14 -8.22 2.25 6.49
N VAL A 15 -7.09 2.93 6.60
CA VAL A 15 -6.23 3.28 5.47
C VAL A 15 -4.78 2.96 5.83
N ALA A 16 -4.06 2.42 4.86
CA ALA A 16 -2.60 2.37 4.83
C ALA A 16 -2.12 3.25 3.69
N VAL A 17 -0.97 3.89 3.87
CA VAL A 17 -0.29 4.64 2.81
C VAL A 17 1.09 4.03 2.68
N ALA A 18 1.45 3.62 1.47
CA ALA A 18 2.74 3.03 1.16
C ALA A 18 3.51 3.97 0.22
N PRO A 19 4.51 4.72 0.72
CA PRO A 19 5.44 5.45 -0.13
C PRO A 19 6.23 4.45 -0.99
N ILE A 20 6.32 4.76 -2.28
CA ILE A 20 7.05 3.99 -3.28
C ILE A 20 8.34 4.76 -3.58
N GLY A 21 9.47 4.06 -3.59
CA GLY A 21 10.78 4.66 -3.80
C GLY A 21 11.41 5.22 -2.54
N SER A 22 11.05 4.69 -1.37
CA SER A 22 11.69 5.10 -0.11
C SER A 22 13.12 4.56 0.02
N GLU A 23 14.00 5.28 0.72
CA GLU A 23 15.35 4.77 1.01
C GLU A 23 15.29 3.45 1.80
N GLU A 24 14.36 3.38 2.76
CA GLU A 24 14.14 2.21 3.58
C GLU A 24 13.09 1.26 2.98
N THR A 25 13.25 -0.04 3.24
CA THR A 25 12.25 -1.05 2.92
C THR A 25 11.52 -1.45 4.19
N SER A 26 10.20 -1.28 4.21
CA SER A 26 9.42 -1.61 5.40
C SER A 26 8.02 -2.08 5.05
N ASN A 27 7.96 -3.34 4.61
CA ASN A 27 6.73 -4.03 4.31
C ASN A 27 6.82 -5.53 4.67
N ALA A 28 5.68 -6.17 4.88
CA ALA A 28 5.62 -7.55 5.36
C ALA A 28 6.05 -8.57 4.29
N VAL A 29 5.83 -8.26 3.01
CA VAL A 29 6.18 -9.16 1.90
C VAL A 29 7.70 -9.29 1.78
N ALA A 30 8.42 -8.17 1.79
CA ALA A 30 9.88 -8.13 1.83
C ALA A 30 10.44 -8.92 3.03
N ALA A 31 9.83 -8.78 4.21
CA ALA A 31 10.26 -9.50 5.41
C ALA A 31 10.03 -11.03 5.35
N GLU A 32 8.99 -11.48 4.64
CA GLU A 32 8.60 -12.89 4.55
C GLU A 32 9.23 -13.62 3.36
N CYS A 33 9.40 -12.93 2.23
CA CYS A 33 9.78 -13.53 0.95
C CYS A 33 11.11 -12.99 0.39
N GLY A 34 11.62 -11.86 0.91
CA GLY A 34 12.68 -11.10 0.25
C GLY A 34 12.16 -10.31 -0.97
N GLY A 35 12.96 -9.38 -1.49
CA GLY A 35 12.55 -8.47 -2.58
C GLY A 35 11.59 -7.37 -2.10
N TYR A 36 10.79 -6.80 -3.01
CA TYR A 36 9.83 -5.73 -2.71
C TYR A 36 10.49 -4.54 -1.99
N GLU A 37 11.65 -4.14 -2.50
CA GLU A 37 12.53 -3.14 -1.91
C GLU A 37 12.02 -1.72 -2.19
N HIS A 38 12.48 -0.76 -1.38
CA HIS A 38 12.13 0.66 -1.52
C HIS A 38 10.62 0.94 -1.39
N ILE A 39 9.88 0.02 -0.77
CA ILE A 39 8.46 0.18 -0.45
C ILE A 39 8.33 0.14 1.08
N SER A 40 7.88 1.25 1.65
CA SER A 40 7.62 1.38 3.08
C SER A 40 6.15 1.64 3.35
N LEU A 41 5.72 1.42 4.58
CA LEU A 41 4.39 1.78 5.05
C LEU A 41 4.51 2.93 6.07
N LEU A 42 3.75 4.00 5.85
CA LEU A 42 3.68 5.11 6.81
C LEU A 42 3.14 4.65 8.18
N PRO A 43 3.46 5.38 9.26
CA PRO A 43 3.72 4.72 10.52
C PRO A 43 2.52 4.17 11.31
N PRO A 44 2.73 3.06 12.06
CA PRO A 44 3.96 2.25 12.11
C PRO A 44 3.75 0.87 11.45
N HIS A 45 3.63 0.80 10.12
CA HIS A 45 3.47 -0.46 9.35
C HIS A 45 2.09 -1.14 9.45
N MET A 46 1.01 -0.37 9.64
CA MET A 46 -0.32 -0.96 9.71
C MET A 46 -1.40 -0.10 9.06
N MET A 47 -2.34 -0.79 8.42
CA MET A 47 -3.64 -0.23 8.08
C MET A 47 -4.40 0.09 9.38
N ALA A 48 -4.85 1.34 9.53
CA ALA A 48 -5.50 1.83 10.74
C ALA A 48 -6.53 2.93 10.41
N PRO A 49 -7.47 3.25 11.33
CA PRO A 49 -8.36 4.40 11.16
C PRO A 49 -7.58 5.69 10.88
N VAL A 50 -8.11 6.52 9.96
CA VAL A 50 -7.47 7.80 9.61
C VAL A 50 -7.33 8.67 10.86
N SER A 51 -6.12 9.16 11.09
CA SER A 51 -5.78 10.00 12.24
C SER A 51 -5.05 11.26 11.80
N PHE A 52 -4.99 12.27 12.67
CA PHE A 52 -4.15 13.46 12.44
C PHE A 52 -2.67 13.10 12.29
N GLY A 53 -2.20 12.04 12.98
CA GLY A 53 -0.83 11.54 12.84
C GLY A 53 -0.55 11.01 11.43
N LEU A 54 -1.48 10.26 10.84
CA LEU A 54 -1.36 9.82 9.45
C LEU A 54 -1.34 11.01 8.48
N LEU A 55 -2.19 12.01 8.68
CA LEU A 55 -2.18 13.21 7.84
C LEU A 55 -0.85 13.96 7.94
N GLN A 56 -0.31 14.14 9.15
CA GLN A 56 1.00 14.78 9.34
C GLN A 56 2.11 13.97 8.67
N ALA A 57 2.10 12.65 8.79
CA ALA A 57 3.09 11.78 8.14
C ALA A 57 3.03 11.90 6.61
N VAL A 58 1.84 11.90 6.02
CA VAL A 58 1.67 12.09 4.57
C VAL A 58 2.12 13.48 4.13
N MET A 59 1.83 14.52 4.91
CA MET A 59 2.27 15.89 4.60
C MET A 59 3.78 16.09 4.75
N ALA A 60 4.44 15.26 5.55
CA ALA A 60 5.88 15.31 5.77
C ALA A 60 6.67 14.52 4.70
N LEU A 61 5.99 13.78 3.81
CA LEU A 61 6.63 13.05 2.73
C LEU A 61 7.41 14.01 1.82
N SER A 62 8.69 13.72 1.65
CA SER A 62 9.54 14.29 0.60
C SER A 62 9.62 13.34 -0.59
N PRO A 63 9.85 13.85 -1.81
CA PRO A 63 10.23 13.01 -2.93
C PRO A 63 11.54 12.27 -2.60
N GLU A 64 11.53 10.95 -2.75
CA GLU A 64 12.70 10.08 -2.60
C GLU A 64 12.96 9.37 -3.94
N CYS A 65 14.22 9.00 -4.20
CA CYS A 65 14.68 8.45 -5.49
C CYS A 65 14.96 6.94 -5.44
N GLY A 66 14.31 6.19 -4.55
CA GLY A 66 14.43 4.73 -4.53
C GLY A 66 13.84 4.11 -5.81
N GLY A 67 14.52 3.09 -6.34
CA GLY A 67 14.11 2.39 -7.56
C GLY A 67 13.07 1.29 -7.29
N ALA A 68 11.94 1.64 -6.69
CA ALA A 68 10.86 0.69 -6.43
C ALA A 68 10.06 0.38 -7.71
N ASP A 69 9.67 -0.87 -7.88
CA ASP A 69 8.78 -1.32 -8.95
C ASP A 69 7.30 -1.05 -8.60
N LEU A 70 6.54 -0.52 -9.57
CA LEU A 70 5.13 -0.18 -9.37
C LEU A 70 4.23 -1.40 -9.17
N PHE A 71 4.57 -2.54 -9.79
CA PHE A 71 3.83 -3.79 -9.67
C PHE A 71 4.10 -4.46 -8.32
N GLU A 72 5.36 -4.47 -7.88
CA GLU A 72 5.73 -4.89 -6.52
C GLU A 72 4.96 -4.08 -5.45
N ALA A 73 4.82 -2.76 -5.65
CA ALA A 73 4.04 -1.90 -4.76
C ALA A 73 2.54 -2.28 -4.72
N LEU A 74 1.96 -2.70 -5.85
CA LEU A 74 0.58 -3.20 -5.90
C LEU A 74 0.42 -4.50 -5.10
N ILE A 75 1.37 -5.42 -5.22
CA ILE A 75 1.38 -6.69 -4.45
C ILE A 75 1.46 -6.38 -2.95
N VAL A 76 2.38 -5.51 -2.53
CA VAL A 76 2.49 -5.08 -1.11
C VAL A 76 1.19 -4.45 -0.62
N GLY A 77 0.55 -3.61 -1.43
CA GLY A 77 -0.72 -2.98 -1.09
C GLY A 77 -1.86 -3.99 -0.92
N ALA A 78 -1.98 -4.94 -1.84
CA ALA A 78 -2.98 -6.01 -1.80
C ALA A 78 -2.76 -6.95 -0.59
N ASP A 79 -1.52 -7.36 -0.33
CA ASP A 79 -1.15 -8.16 0.85
C ASP A 79 -1.49 -7.41 2.15
N THR A 80 -1.19 -6.12 2.22
CA THR A 80 -1.50 -5.28 3.38
C THR A 80 -3.01 -5.25 3.66
N ILE A 81 -3.85 -5.10 2.62
CA ILE A 81 -5.32 -5.16 2.74
C ILE A 81 -5.76 -6.55 3.21
N ALA A 82 -5.25 -7.61 2.58
CA ALA A 82 -5.62 -8.99 2.89
C ALA A 82 -5.28 -9.35 4.35
N LYS A 83 -4.06 -9.02 4.81
CA LYS A 83 -3.57 -9.26 6.18
C LYS A 83 -4.33 -8.47 7.23
N PHE A 84 -4.77 -7.25 6.92
CA PHE A 84 -5.59 -6.44 7.82
C PHE A 84 -7.03 -6.96 7.91
N VAL A 85 -7.69 -7.13 6.76
CA VAL A 85 -9.12 -7.46 6.76
C VAL A 85 -9.36 -8.88 7.25
N ARG A 86 -8.56 -9.87 6.81
CA ARG A 86 -8.75 -11.29 7.12
C ARG A 86 -10.21 -11.75 6.88
N LYS A 87 -11.01 -11.82 7.94
CA LYS A 87 -12.43 -12.24 7.93
C LYS A 87 -13.42 -11.09 8.15
N LEU A 88 -12.93 -9.86 8.31
CA LEU A 88 -13.76 -8.67 8.55
C LEU A 88 -14.48 -8.26 7.26
N LYS A 89 -15.66 -7.66 7.41
CA LYS A 89 -16.44 -7.17 6.26
C LYS A 89 -16.09 -5.71 5.99
N PHE A 90 -15.24 -5.48 4.99
CA PHE A 90 -14.87 -4.16 4.48
C PHE A 90 -15.16 -4.07 2.99
N ARG A 91 -15.50 -2.87 2.52
CA ARG A 91 -15.32 -2.53 1.10
C ARG A 91 -13.85 -2.17 0.90
N LYS A 92 -13.15 -2.97 0.11
CA LYS A 92 -11.71 -2.85 -0.11
C LYS A 92 -11.46 -2.04 -1.36
N ARG A 93 -10.37 -1.26 -1.36
CA ARG A 93 -9.92 -0.49 -2.52
C ARG A 93 -8.41 -0.35 -2.43
N LEU A 94 -7.73 -0.67 -3.52
CA LEU A 94 -6.32 -0.40 -3.73
C LEU A 94 -6.19 0.78 -4.71
N LEU A 95 -5.32 1.74 -4.39
CA LEU A 95 -5.09 2.92 -5.22
C LEU A 95 -3.58 3.10 -5.45
N LEU A 96 -3.18 3.08 -6.71
CA LEU A 96 -1.83 3.45 -7.14
C LEU A 96 -1.85 4.92 -7.58
N ILE A 97 -0.93 5.71 -7.05
CA ILE A 97 -0.72 7.09 -7.47
C ILE A 97 0.71 7.19 -7.96
N SER A 98 0.89 7.41 -9.26
CA SER A 98 2.19 7.50 -9.92
C SER A 98 2.09 8.49 -11.09
N ASP A 99 3.22 9.09 -11.44
CA ASP A 99 3.40 9.88 -12.66
C ASP A 99 3.67 8.99 -13.91
N GLY A 100 3.84 7.68 -13.70
CA GLY A 100 4.09 6.71 -14.76
C GLY A 100 5.55 6.67 -15.24
N HIS A 101 6.48 7.28 -14.52
CA HIS A 101 7.91 7.25 -14.87
C HIS A 101 8.67 6.05 -14.31
N SER A 102 8.19 5.45 -13.22
CA SER A 102 8.78 4.23 -12.65
C SER A 102 8.42 2.99 -13.47
N GLU A 103 9.30 1.99 -13.44
CA GLU A 103 9.05 0.70 -14.09
C GLU A 103 7.97 -0.09 -13.33
N GLY A 104 7.29 -0.96 -14.08
CA GLY A 104 6.31 -1.92 -13.56
C GLY A 104 6.52 -3.23 -14.28
N ILE A 105 7.64 -3.88 -13.96
CA ILE A 105 8.04 -5.17 -14.53
C ILE A 105 7.16 -6.23 -13.88
N VAL A 106 6.56 -7.06 -14.73
CA VAL A 106 5.71 -8.16 -14.30
C VAL A 106 5.79 -9.25 -15.35
N ASP A 107 5.95 -10.49 -14.91
CA ASP A 107 5.77 -11.65 -15.77
C ASP A 107 4.34 -12.22 -15.70
N ASP A 108 4.02 -13.13 -16.63
CA ASP A 108 2.66 -13.68 -16.71
C ASP A 108 2.25 -14.45 -15.44
N ASP A 109 3.20 -15.08 -14.74
CA ASP A 109 2.95 -15.87 -13.52
C ASP A 109 2.65 -14.95 -12.33
N GLU A 110 3.43 -13.87 -12.17
CA GLU A 110 3.22 -12.82 -11.16
C GLU A 110 1.89 -12.09 -11.38
N LEU A 111 1.56 -11.81 -12.64
CA LEU A 111 0.28 -11.20 -13.00
C LEU A 111 -0.90 -12.11 -12.63
N GLU A 112 -0.83 -13.39 -12.97
CA GLU A 112 -1.87 -14.36 -12.62
C GLU A 112 -2.02 -14.50 -11.10
N LEU A 113 -0.91 -14.54 -10.36
CA LEU A 113 -0.91 -14.58 -8.90
C LEU A 113 -1.58 -13.34 -8.30
N PHE A 114 -1.26 -12.15 -8.81
CA PHE A 114 -1.86 -10.90 -8.37
C PHE A 114 -3.36 -10.85 -8.65
N VAL A 115 -3.80 -11.23 -9.85
CA VAL A 115 -5.23 -11.29 -10.21
C VAL A 115 -5.98 -12.25 -9.30
N ASN A 116 -5.43 -13.43 -9.04
CA ASN A 116 -6.01 -14.41 -8.12
C ASN A 116 -6.10 -13.86 -6.69
N MET A 117 -5.09 -13.11 -6.23
CA MET A 117 -5.11 -12.44 -4.93
C MET A 117 -6.25 -11.41 -4.84
N MET A 118 -6.41 -10.56 -5.87
CA MET A 118 -7.46 -9.54 -5.94
C MET A 118 -8.85 -10.16 -5.94
N MET A 119 -9.09 -11.17 -6.79
CA MET A 119 -10.39 -11.86 -6.89
C MET A 119 -10.74 -12.59 -5.59
N LYS A 120 -9.80 -13.34 -5.00
CA LYS A 120 -10.03 -14.08 -3.75
C LYS A 120 -10.36 -13.15 -2.59
N ASN A 121 -9.75 -11.97 -2.57
CA ASN A 121 -9.93 -11.00 -1.49
C ASN A 121 -11.01 -9.96 -1.79
N ASP A 122 -11.67 -9.95 -2.96
CA ASP A 122 -12.68 -8.94 -3.31
C ASP A 122 -12.14 -7.50 -3.12
N ILE A 123 -10.94 -7.24 -3.66
CA ILE A 123 -10.23 -5.94 -3.62
C ILE A 123 -10.50 -5.13 -4.88
#